data_AF-A0A3M6TUX0-F1
#
_entry.id   AF-A0A3M6TUX0-F1
#
_cell.length_a   1.000
_cell.length_b   1.000
_cell.length_c   1.000
_cell.angle_alpha   90.00
_cell.angle_beta   90.00
_cell.angle_gamma   90.00
#
_symmetry.space_group_name_H-M   'P 1'
#
loop_
_entity.id
_entity.type
_entity.pdbx_description
1 polymer ?
#
loop_
_entity_poly.entity_id
_entity_poly.type
_entity_poly.pdbx_seq_one_letter_code
_entity_poly.pdbx_strand_id
1 'polypeptide(L)'
;MVGTFRLNKGEVIQVIVGQEGGITKRRWSSGGGGGTFVVRGANTPLIIAGGGGGLQSLNSRHGGCDASTQTTGNTGYKSWPGGSNGHGAQTADNRSHTGGGGGGFCSSGRSGAYFNGTVGEGGEGGKGFLQGGVGGRTRYNDTTGGFGGGGGAWGWAGGGGGGGGYSGGGSGKDLGGSCGGGGGSFNAGNNQHNDCCYNSAGHGQVTITLQ
;
A
#
# COMPACT_ATOMS: atom_id res chain seq x y z
N MET A 1 -5.23 13.10 -6.45
CA MET A 1 -5.27 12.82 -7.90
C MET A 1 -6.66 13.08 -8.43
N VAL A 2 -6.77 13.62 -9.62
CA VAL A 2 -8.05 13.96 -10.27
C VAL A 2 -7.99 13.55 -11.74
N GLY A 3 -9.12 13.09 -12.28
CA GLY A 3 -9.28 12.80 -13.71
C GLY A 3 -10.74 12.87 -14.11
N THR A 4 -10.99 13.20 -15.38
CA THR A 4 -12.34 13.25 -15.97
C THR A 4 -12.59 11.98 -16.77
N PHE A 5 -13.73 11.33 -16.55
CA PHE A 5 -14.08 10.05 -17.16
C PHE A 5 -15.47 10.11 -17.79
N ARG A 6 -15.63 9.50 -18.97
CA ARG A 6 -16.96 9.25 -19.54
C ARG A 6 -17.50 7.94 -18.97
N LEU A 7 -18.65 8.03 -18.31
CA LEU A 7 -19.39 6.88 -17.78
C LEU A 7 -20.64 6.67 -18.61
N ASN A 8 -20.98 5.41 -18.85
CA ASN A 8 -22.22 5.06 -19.52
C ASN A 8 -23.33 4.79 -18.51
N LYS A 9 -24.58 5.08 -18.87
CA LYS A 9 -25.74 4.74 -18.04
C LYS A 9 -25.76 3.22 -17.76
N GLY A 10 -25.90 2.85 -16.49
CA GLY A 10 -25.94 1.45 -16.05
C GLY A 10 -24.57 0.80 -15.87
N GLU A 11 -23.47 1.53 -16.09
CA GLU A 11 -22.13 1.04 -15.81
C GLU A 11 -21.89 0.89 -14.30
N VAL A 12 -21.26 -0.23 -13.90
CA VAL A 12 -20.91 -0.49 -12.49
C VAL A 12 -19.50 0.05 -12.21
N ILE A 13 -19.40 0.91 -11.21
CA ILE A 13 -18.13 1.42 -10.68
C ILE A 13 -17.90 0.83 -9.29
N GLN A 14 -16.80 0.11 -9.13
CA GLN A 14 -16.33 -0.41 -7.86
C GLN A 14 -15.41 0.60 -7.20
N VAL A 15 -15.64 0.83 -5.91
CA VAL A 15 -14.85 1.77 -5.11
C VAL A 15 -14.33 1.06 -3.86
N ILE A 16 -13.01 1.11 -3.67
CA ILE A 16 -12.37 0.83 -2.38
C ILE A 16 -11.76 2.13 -1.87
N VAL A 17 -12.12 2.52 -0.64
CA VAL A 17 -11.50 3.64 0.04
C VAL A 17 -10.39 3.11 0.94
N GLY A 18 -9.15 3.54 0.68
CA GLY A 18 -7.99 3.09 1.42
C GLY A 18 -8.03 3.50 2.89
N GLN A 19 -7.64 2.62 3.79
CA GLN A 19 -7.53 2.93 5.21
C GLN A 19 -6.09 3.35 5.55
N GLU A 20 -5.93 4.28 6.49
CA GLU A 20 -4.65 4.48 7.17
C GLU A 20 -4.15 3.17 7.80
N GLY A 21 -2.83 2.95 7.74
CA GLY A 21 -2.21 1.78 8.37
C GLY A 21 -2.26 1.85 9.90
N GLY A 22 -2.31 0.70 10.55
CA GLY A 22 -2.33 0.60 12.01
C GLY A 22 -1.05 1.14 12.64
N ILE A 23 -1.21 1.96 13.69
CA ILE A 23 -0.13 2.56 14.47
C ILE A 23 -0.20 1.99 15.89
N THR A 24 0.92 1.49 16.42
CA THR A 24 1.00 1.08 17.83
C THR A 24 1.61 2.18 18.69
N LYS A 25 1.05 2.38 19.89
CA LYS A 25 1.58 3.31 20.90
C LYS A 25 2.67 2.67 21.77
N ARG A 26 2.94 1.37 21.62
CA ARG A 26 3.84 0.60 22.51
C ARG A 26 5.23 0.38 21.96
N ARG A 27 5.42 0.35 20.63
CA ARG A 27 6.67 0.02 19.95
C ARG A 27 6.81 0.83 18.65
N TRP A 28 8.00 0.87 18.08
CA TRP A 28 8.30 1.73 16.93
C TRP A 28 8.09 1.01 15.58
N SER A 29 6.86 0.63 15.25
CA SER A 29 6.51 0.10 13.92
C SER A 29 5.08 0.46 13.50
N SER A 30 4.80 0.65 12.21
CA SER A 30 3.44 0.81 11.68
C SER A 30 3.17 -0.02 10.42
N GLY A 31 1.89 -0.34 10.20
CA GLY A 31 1.43 -0.95 8.95
C GLY A 31 1.43 0.07 7.79
N GLY A 32 1.43 -0.44 6.56
CA GLY A 32 1.24 0.41 5.38
C GLY A 32 -0.22 0.83 5.24
N GLY A 33 -0.46 2.04 4.72
CA GLY A 33 -1.79 2.49 4.32
C GLY A 33 -2.26 1.77 3.05
N GLY A 34 -3.57 1.56 2.92
CA GLY A 34 -4.13 0.97 1.71
C GLY A 34 -4.34 1.98 0.58
N GLY A 35 -4.35 1.48 -0.65
CA GLY A 35 -4.69 2.26 -1.83
C GLY A 35 -6.19 2.54 -1.92
N THR A 36 -6.54 3.61 -2.61
CA THR A 36 -7.92 3.98 -2.94
C THR A 36 -8.15 3.69 -4.42
N PHE A 37 -9.18 2.90 -4.74
CA PHE A 37 -9.41 2.37 -6.07
C PHE A 37 -10.78 2.82 -6.58
N VAL A 38 -10.82 3.30 -7.82
CA VAL A 38 -12.05 3.50 -8.60
C VAL A 38 -11.88 2.73 -9.90
N VAL A 39 -12.71 1.69 -10.06
CA VAL A 39 -12.54 0.66 -11.09
C VAL A 39 -13.85 0.44 -11.82
N ARG A 40 -13.81 0.43 -13.14
CA ARG A 40 -14.92 0.09 -14.02
C ARG A 40 -15.07 -1.42 -14.08
N GLY A 41 -16.31 -1.89 -13.88
CA GLY A 41 -16.63 -3.32 -13.89
C GLY A 41 -15.81 -4.07 -12.85
N ALA A 42 -15.24 -5.21 -13.22
CA ALA A 42 -14.46 -6.05 -12.32
C ALA A 42 -12.96 -5.70 -12.26
N ASN A 43 -12.39 -5.12 -13.32
CA ASN A 43 -10.93 -5.12 -13.49
C ASN A 43 -10.37 -4.00 -14.39
N THR A 44 -11.12 -2.95 -14.71
CA THR A 44 -10.61 -1.84 -15.54
C THR A 44 -10.36 -0.60 -14.67
N PRO A 45 -9.11 -0.31 -14.27
CA PRO A 45 -8.80 0.88 -13.46
C PRO A 45 -9.20 2.17 -14.15
N LEU A 46 -9.90 3.05 -13.45
CA LEU A 46 -10.10 4.44 -13.88
C LEU A 46 -9.06 5.33 -13.21
N ILE A 47 -9.03 5.29 -11.88
CA ILE A 47 -8.08 6.04 -11.06
C ILE A 47 -7.80 5.29 -9.75
N ILE A 48 -6.52 5.21 -9.37
CA ILE A 48 -6.07 4.50 -8.17
C ILE A 48 -5.00 5.34 -7.48
N ALA A 49 -5.27 5.80 -6.26
CA ALA A 49 -4.26 6.47 -5.43
C ALA A 49 -3.55 5.44 -4.54
N GLY A 50 -2.22 5.42 -4.57
CA GLY A 50 -1.42 4.61 -3.66
C GLY A 50 -1.52 5.09 -2.21
N GLY A 51 -1.35 4.16 -1.27
CA GLY A 51 -1.18 4.43 0.16
C GLY A 51 0.30 4.58 0.54
N GLY A 52 0.57 5.22 1.67
CA GLY A 52 1.92 5.35 2.22
C GLY A 52 2.43 4.03 2.85
N GLY A 53 3.74 3.86 2.91
CA GLY A 53 4.40 2.78 3.62
C GLY A 53 4.51 3.05 5.13
N GLY A 54 4.55 1.98 5.90
CA GLY A 54 4.75 1.99 7.34
C GLY A 54 6.22 2.25 7.73
N LEU A 55 6.44 2.64 8.98
CA LEU A 55 7.71 3.19 9.46
C LEU A 55 8.30 2.33 10.58
N GLN A 56 9.64 2.36 10.76
CA GLN A 56 10.35 1.87 11.95
C GLN A 56 11.25 2.98 12.52
N SER A 57 10.88 3.59 13.64
CA SER A 57 11.66 4.65 14.33
C SER A 57 12.25 5.71 13.38
N LEU A 58 11.45 6.24 12.46
CA LEU A 58 11.93 7.18 11.45
C LEU A 58 12.18 8.56 12.06
N ASN A 59 13.40 9.07 12.00
CA ASN A 59 13.76 10.41 12.52
C ASN A 59 13.55 11.52 11.49
N SER A 60 13.46 11.18 10.20
CA SER A 60 13.28 12.11 9.08
C SER A 60 12.40 11.47 8.02
N ARG A 61 11.48 12.23 7.44
CA ARG A 61 10.62 11.74 6.36
C ARG A 61 11.44 11.46 5.10
N HIS A 62 11.12 10.36 4.40
CA HIS A 62 11.71 10.02 3.11
C HIS A 62 10.59 9.86 2.07
N GLY A 63 10.71 10.54 0.91
CA GLY A 63 9.68 10.49 -0.13
C GLY A 63 9.39 9.09 -0.67
N GLY A 64 10.35 8.15 -0.55
CA GLY A 64 10.12 6.74 -0.90
C GLY A 64 9.11 6.03 0.00
N CYS A 65 8.86 6.52 1.22
CA CYS A 65 7.82 6.00 2.10
C CYS A 65 6.43 6.46 1.65
N ASP A 66 6.35 7.58 0.94
CA ASP A 66 5.08 8.14 0.46
C ASP A 66 4.60 7.40 -0.79
N ALA A 67 3.31 7.52 -1.09
CA ALA A 67 2.75 6.97 -2.32
C ALA A 67 3.41 7.60 -3.56
N SER A 68 3.53 6.82 -4.62
CA SER A 68 4.06 7.27 -5.91
C SER A 68 2.93 7.77 -6.79
N THR A 69 3.16 8.87 -7.53
CA THR A 69 2.28 9.30 -8.61
C THR A 69 2.45 8.44 -9.87
N GLN A 70 3.51 7.62 -9.91
CA GLN A 70 3.78 6.65 -10.96
C GLN A 70 3.12 5.29 -10.66
N THR A 71 3.01 4.44 -11.68
CA THR A 71 2.41 3.11 -11.56
C THR A 71 3.23 2.13 -10.72
N THR A 72 4.55 2.31 -10.66
CA THR A 72 5.44 1.47 -9.86
C THR A 72 5.37 1.88 -8.38
N GLY A 73 5.29 0.88 -7.49
CA GLY A 73 5.39 1.09 -6.06
C GLY A 73 6.80 1.49 -5.65
N ASN A 74 6.91 2.36 -4.66
CA ASN A 74 8.20 2.81 -4.18
C ASN A 74 8.93 1.70 -3.42
N THR A 75 10.26 1.81 -3.37
CA THR A 75 11.13 0.94 -2.57
C THR A 75 11.03 1.22 -1.05
N GLY A 76 10.64 2.43 -0.66
CA GLY A 76 10.82 2.90 0.71
C GLY A 76 12.24 3.40 0.97
N TYR A 77 12.69 3.37 2.22
CA TYR A 77 14.02 3.79 2.62
C TYR A 77 14.69 2.69 3.43
N LYS A 78 15.91 2.30 3.01
CA LYS A 78 16.61 1.11 3.51
C LYS A 78 15.71 -0.13 3.47
N SER A 79 15.05 -0.36 2.34
CA SER A 79 14.00 -1.37 2.17
C SER A 79 14.19 -2.16 0.87
N TRP A 80 13.17 -2.91 0.46
CA TRP A 80 13.18 -3.70 -0.78
C TRP A 80 12.33 -3.05 -1.88
N PRO A 81 12.56 -3.38 -3.16
CA PRO A 81 11.78 -2.84 -4.26
C PRO A 81 10.27 -3.04 -4.08
N GLY A 82 9.49 -2.04 -4.49
CA GLY A 82 8.05 -2.18 -4.66
C GLY A 82 7.70 -3.07 -5.85
N GLY A 83 6.42 -3.38 -5.98
CA GLY A 83 5.87 -4.04 -7.14
C GLY A 83 5.77 -3.11 -8.35
N SER A 84 5.55 -3.71 -9.51
CA SER A 84 5.38 -3.03 -10.79
C SER A 84 4.26 -3.67 -11.60
N ASN A 85 3.78 -3.00 -12.65
CA ASN A 85 2.78 -3.54 -13.59
C ASN A 85 1.51 -4.07 -12.93
N GLY A 86 1.06 -3.43 -11.85
CA GLY A 86 -0.14 -3.85 -11.14
C GLY A 86 0.12 -4.87 -10.03
N HIS A 87 1.34 -5.38 -9.88
CA HIS A 87 1.64 -6.43 -8.91
C HIS A 87 1.97 -5.88 -7.52
N GLY A 88 1.65 -6.66 -6.49
CA GLY A 88 2.12 -6.42 -5.13
C GLY A 88 3.63 -6.62 -4.98
N ALA A 89 4.24 -6.02 -3.97
CA ALA A 89 5.68 -6.16 -3.72
C ALA A 89 6.01 -7.58 -3.23
N GLN A 90 6.92 -8.28 -3.92
CA GLN A 90 7.26 -9.68 -3.61
C GLN A 90 8.61 -9.86 -2.90
N THR A 91 9.47 -8.85 -2.92
CA THR A 91 10.86 -9.01 -2.53
C THR A 91 11.06 -8.79 -1.03
N ALA A 92 11.74 -9.75 -0.41
CA ALA A 92 12.41 -9.65 0.89
C ALA A 92 13.59 -10.65 0.91
N ASP A 93 14.47 -10.58 1.90
CA ASP A 93 15.46 -11.63 2.16
C ASP A 93 15.00 -12.54 3.32
N ASN A 94 15.84 -13.51 3.69
CA ASN A 94 15.56 -14.43 4.79
C ASN A 94 15.76 -13.81 6.19
N ARG A 95 15.86 -12.48 6.32
CA ARG A 95 15.94 -11.86 7.65
C ARG A 95 14.61 -11.98 8.38
N SER A 96 14.70 -11.94 9.70
CA SER A 96 13.55 -11.90 10.59
C SER A 96 12.96 -10.48 10.70
N HIS A 97 11.71 -10.41 11.15
CA HIS A 97 11.02 -9.18 11.57
C HIS A 97 10.78 -8.12 10.48
N THR A 98 10.62 -8.55 9.24
CA THR A 98 10.32 -7.67 8.11
C THR A 98 8.85 -7.24 8.08
N GLY A 99 8.55 -6.16 7.38
CA GLY A 99 7.17 -5.82 7.02
C GLY A 99 6.65 -6.71 5.89
N GLY A 100 5.34 -6.84 5.80
CA GLY A 100 4.68 -7.41 4.62
C GLY A 100 4.70 -6.44 3.44
N GLY A 101 4.73 -6.97 2.22
CA GLY A 101 4.65 -6.16 1.01
C GLY A 101 3.25 -5.57 0.81
N GLY A 102 3.18 -4.41 0.16
CA GLY A 102 1.89 -3.85 -0.26
C GLY A 102 1.25 -4.70 -1.36
N GLY A 103 -0.08 -4.77 -1.35
CA GLY A 103 -0.89 -5.33 -2.42
C GLY A 103 -0.98 -4.39 -3.62
N GLY A 104 -0.96 -4.96 -4.82
CA GLY A 104 -1.20 -4.23 -6.06
C GLY A 104 -2.63 -4.43 -6.57
N PHE A 105 -2.90 -3.97 -7.78
CA PHE A 105 -4.16 -4.25 -8.46
C PHE A 105 -4.35 -5.75 -8.73
N CYS A 106 -3.33 -6.40 -9.27
CA CYS A 106 -3.36 -7.77 -9.78
C CYS A 106 -3.03 -8.83 -8.72
N SER A 107 -2.14 -8.55 -7.77
CA SER A 107 -1.63 -9.56 -6.82
C SER A 107 -1.44 -9.00 -5.41
N SER A 108 -1.56 -9.90 -4.43
CA SER A 108 -1.15 -9.63 -3.04
C SER A 108 0.34 -9.33 -2.94
N GLY A 109 0.74 -8.58 -1.93
CA GLY A 109 2.14 -8.45 -1.53
C GLY A 109 2.65 -9.72 -0.82
N ARG A 110 3.97 -9.83 -0.68
CA ARG A 110 4.63 -10.95 0.00
C ARG A 110 4.31 -10.94 1.50
N SER A 111 3.92 -12.11 1.99
CA SER A 111 3.76 -12.42 3.41
C SER A 111 5.04 -12.99 4.02
N GLY A 112 5.24 -12.76 5.33
CA GLY A 112 6.22 -13.50 6.11
C GLY A 112 5.79 -14.94 6.41
N ALA A 113 6.72 -15.77 6.87
CA ALA A 113 6.53 -17.21 7.12
C ALA A 113 5.36 -17.53 8.09
N TYR A 114 5.11 -16.67 9.08
CA TYR A 114 4.00 -16.82 10.03
C TYR A 114 2.61 -16.62 9.41
N PHE A 115 2.55 -16.13 8.17
CA PHE A 115 1.33 -15.91 7.42
C PHE A 115 1.36 -16.69 6.10
N ASN A 116 1.91 -17.91 6.15
CA ASN A 116 2.06 -18.83 5.01
C ASN A 116 2.90 -18.26 3.85
N GLY A 117 3.81 -17.33 4.16
CA GLY A 117 4.82 -16.86 3.22
C GLY A 117 6.01 -17.81 3.10
N THR A 118 6.78 -17.67 2.03
CA THR A 118 7.93 -18.55 1.74
C THR A 118 9.30 -17.93 2.07
N VAL A 119 9.36 -16.61 2.33
CA VAL A 119 10.61 -15.87 2.52
C VAL A 119 10.53 -14.99 3.76
N GLY A 120 11.49 -15.19 4.68
CA GLY A 120 11.70 -14.37 5.88
C GLY A 120 10.53 -14.38 6.88
N GLU A 121 10.82 -14.02 8.12
CA GLU A 121 9.76 -13.76 9.11
C GLU A 121 9.27 -12.31 8.97
N GLY A 122 7.99 -12.08 9.20
CA GLY A 122 7.44 -10.73 9.06
C GLY A 122 5.93 -10.65 9.10
N GLY A 123 5.44 -9.44 8.81
CA GLY A 123 4.01 -9.15 8.63
C GLY A 123 3.41 -9.85 7.40
N GLU A 124 2.09 -9.93 7.37
CA GLU A 124 1.37 -10.43 6.20
C GLU A 124 1.36 -9.39 5.08
N GLY A 125 1.48 -9.83 3.83
CA GLY A 125 1.31 -8.96 2.69
C GLY A 125 -0.14 -8.53 2.51
N GLY A 126 -0.35 -7.27 2.11
CA GLY A 126 -1.68 -6.78 1.79
C GLY A 126 -2.25 -7.50 0.57
N LYS A 127 -3.54 -7.82 0.59
CA LYS A 127 -4.23 -8.43 -0.54
C LYS A 127 -4.41 -7.41 -1.66
N GLY A 128 -4.25 -7.85 -2.90
CA GLY A 128 -4.46 -6.99 -4.05
C GLY A 128 -5.93 -6.63 -4.26
N PHE A 129 -6.22 -5.64 -5.11
CA PHE A 129 -7.59 -5.21 -5.42
C PHE A 129 -8.46 -6.39 -5.88
N LEU A 130 -7.98 -7.19 -6.85
CA LEU A 130 -8.70 -8.37 -7.36
C LEU A 130 -8.87 -9.49 -6.30
N GLN A 131 -8.18 -9.40 -5.16
CA GLN A 131 -8.34 -10.29 -4.00
C GLN A 131 -9.11 -9.62 -2.84
N GLY A 132 -9.82 -8.52 -3.11
CA GLY A 132 -10.66 -7.82 -2.14
C GLY A 132 -9.95 -6.75 -1.31
N GLY A 133 -8.66 -6.47 -1.55
CA GLY A 133 -7.96 -5.34 -0.94
C GLY A 133 -7.78 -5.43 0.58
N VAL A 134 -7.94 -6.60 1.20
CA VAL A 134 -7.78 -6.78 2.65
C VAL A 134 -6.35 -6.40 3.08
N GLY A 135 -6.23 -5.58 4.13
CA GLY A 135 -4.93 -5.22 4.71
C GLY A 135 -4.23 -6.40 5.38
N GLY A 136 -2.90 -6.40 5.40
CA GLY A 136 -2.09 -7.46 5.98
C GLY A 136 -2.16 -7.46 7.51
N ARG A 137 -2.30 -8.65 8.11
CA ARG A 137 -2.23 -8.82 9.56
C ARG A 137 -0.83 -8.62 10.10
N THR A 138 -0.77 -8.38 11.40
CA THR A 138 0.49 -8.33 12.16
C THR A 138 0.50 -9.40 13.22
N ARG A 139 1.70 -9.82 13.60
CA ARG A 139 1.87 -10.87 14.58
C ARG A 139 1.70 -10.36 16.01
N TYR A 140 2.09 -9.11 16.25
CA TYR A 140 2.09 -8.50 17.57
C TYR A 140 1.48 -7.09 17.53
N ASN A 141 0.82 -6.68 18.61
CA ASN A 141 0.39 -5.30 18.90
C ASN A 141 -0.50 -4.61 17.83
N ASP A 142 -1.20 -5.39 16.99
CA ASP A 142 -2.24 -4.95 16.03
C ASP A 142 -1.85 -3.80 15.08
N THR A 143 -0.59 -3.74 14.63
CA THR A 143 -0.12 -2.77 13.62
C THR A 143 -0.44 -3.19 12.18
N THR A 144 -1.69 -3.60 11.92
CA THR A 144 -2.14 -4.14 10.62
C THR A 144 -1.98 -3.13 9.48
N GLY A 145 -1.82 -3.63 8.27
CA GLY A 145 -1.96 -2.80 7.08
C GLY A 145 -3.41 -2.36 6.89
N GLY A 146 -3.60 -1.20 6.28
CA GLY A 146 -4.93 -0.66 6.01
C GLY A 146 -5.67 -1.42 4.89
N PHE A 147 -7.00 -1.43 4.96
CA PHE A 147 -7.85 -1.83 3.83
C PHE A 147 -7.51 -1.05 2.56
N GLY A 148 -7.55 -1.68 1.40
CA GLY A 148 -6.90 -1.21 0.18
C GLY A 148 -5.51 -1.82 -0.07
N GLY A 149 -5.18 -2.92 0.62
CA GLY A 149 -3.97 -3.71 0.36
C GLY A 149 -2.71 -3.19 1.04
N GLY A 150 -2.81 -2.45 2.15
CA GLY A 150 -1.64 -2.14 2.96
C GLY A 150 -1.02 -3.40 3.57
N GLY A 151 0.30 -3.51 3.62
CA GLY A 151 1.02 -4.60 4.28
C GLY A 151 1.05 -4.44 5.80
N GLY A 152 1.07 -5.55 6.53
CA GLY A 152 1.24 -5.54 7.98
C GLY A 152 2.70 -5.29 8.39
N ALA A 153 2.92 -4.65 9.52
CA ALA A 153 4.24 -4.56 10.15
C ALA A 153 4.65 -5.87 10.84
N TRP A 154 5.87 -5.93 11.39
CA TRP A 154 6.20 -6.98 12.35
C TRP A 154 5.47 -6.83 13.71
N GLY A 155 5.39 -5.61 14.22
CA GLY A 155 4.61 -5.26 15.42
C GLY A 155 5.38 -5.16 16.75
N TRP A 156 6.64 -5.61 16.82
CA TRP A 156 7.50 -5.45 18.01
C TRP A 156 8.85 -4.83 17.64
N ALA A 157 8.82 -3.61 17.09
CA ALA A 157 9.98 -2.99 16.44
C ALA A 157 10.51 -3.85 15.28
N GLY A 158 10.54 -3.29 14.09
CA GLY A 158 10.84 -4.07 12.89
C GLY A 158 10.24 -3.40 11.66
N GLY A 159 10.37 -4.06 10.52
CA GLY A 159 9.97 -3.50 9.25
C GLY A 159 8.51 -3.06 9.22
N GLY A 160 8.30 -1.84 8.74
CA GLY A 160 6.97 -1.32 8.43
C GLY A 160 6.38 -1.98 7.18
N GLY A 161 5.05 -2.06 7.10
CA GLY A 161 4.38 -2.65 5.94
C GLY A 161 4.45 -1.77 4.69
N GLY A 162 4.45 -2.36 3.50
CA GLY A 162 4.36 -1.61 2.24
C GLY A 162 2.96 -1.03 2.01
N GLY A 163 2.85 0.12 1.36
CA GLY A 163 1.56 0.74 1.02
C GLY A 163 0.85 0.00 -0.12
N GLY A 164 -0.48 -0.09 -0.06
CA GLY A 164 -1.29 -0.64 -1.16
C GLY A 164 -1.44 0.33 -2.32
N GLY A 165 -1.79 -0.14 -3.52
CA GLY A 165 -1.99 0.75 -4.67
C GLY A 165 -2.18 0.02 -5.99
N TYR A 166 -1.97 0.73 -7.11
CA TYR A 166 -1.92 0.10 -8.42
C TYR A 166 -0.82 -0.96 -8.45
N SER A 167 0.40 -0.61 -8.05
CA SER A 167 1.40 -1.60 -7.66
C SER A 167 1.70 -1.43 -6.17
N GLY A 168 1.99 -2.53 -5.48
CA GLY A 168 2.24 -2.50 -4.04
C GLY A 168 3.60 -1.88 -3.71
N GLY A 169 3.68 -1.17 -2.58
CA GLY A 169 4.92 -0.63 -2.06
C GLY A 169 5.81 -1.68 -1.40
N GLY A 170 7.12 -1.43 -1.36
CA GLY A 170 8.13 -2.37 -0.87
C GLY A 170 7.98 -2.74 0.61
N SER A 171 8.39 -3.96 0.95
CA SER A 171 8.49 -4.42 2.35
C SER A 171 9.51 -3.60 3.13
N GLY A 172 9.21 -3.23 4.38
CA GLY A 172 10.19 -2.61 5.28
C GLY A 172 11.20 -3.60 5.85
N LYS A 173 12.47 -3.21 5.98
CA LYS A 173 13.53 -3.99 6.68
C LYS A 173 13.43 -3.81 8.19
N ASP A 174 13.90 -4.79 8.96
CA ASP A 174 14.18 -4.60 10.39
C ASP A 174 15.49 -3.82 10.57
N LEU A 175 15.41 -2.51 10.35
CA LEU A 175 16.51 -1.56 10.50
C LEU A 175 15.93 -0.26 11.06
N GLY A 176 16.50 0.22 12.17
CA GLY A 176 16.12 1.50 12.76
C GLY A 176 16.22 2.64 11.73
N GLY A 177 15.16 3.45 11.64
CA GLY A 177 15.05 4.52 10.66
C GLY A 177 14.77 4.04 9.24
N SER A 178 14.16 2.87 9.06
CA SER A 178 13.68 2.38 7.75
C SER A 178 12.17 2.60 7.59
N CYS A 179 11.70 2.51 6.34
CA CYS A 179 10.27 2.49 6.03
C CYS A 179 9.96 1.56 4.86
N GLY A 180 8.77 0.94 4.90
CA GLY A 180 8.18 0.34 3.72
C GLY A 180 7.96 1.39 2.63
N GLY A 181 7.87 0.95 1.38
CA GLY A 181 7.58 1.84 0.26
C GLY A 181 6.10 2.18 0.17
N GLY A 182 5.77 3.36 -0.33
CA GLY A 182 4.38 3.67 -0.70
C GLY A 182 3.96 2.99 -2.00
N GLY A 183 2.67 2.76 -2.17
CA GLY A 183 2.08 2.13 -3.36
C GLY A 183 2.15 3.05 -4.58
N GLY A 184 2.14 2.43 -5.77
CA GLY A 184 2.01 3.11 -7.05
C GLY A 184 0.58 3.58 -7.30
N SER A 185 0.43 4.61 -8.12
CA SER A 185 -0.86 5.19 -8.52
C SER A 185 -1.13 5.02 -10.01
N PHE A 186 -2.38 5.20 -10.42
CA PHE A 186 -2.80 5.11 -11.81
C PHE A 186 -3.92 6.10 -12.11
N ASN A 187 -3.91 6.71 -13.30
CA ASN A 187 -4.98 7.59 -13.76
C ASN A 187 -5.13 7.47 -15.28
N ALA A 188 -6.29 7.02 -15.74
CA ALA A 188 -6.64 6.92 -17.17
C ALA A 188 -7.59 8.06 -17.63
N GLY A 189 -7.86 9.04 -16.76
CA GLY A 189 -8.78 10.13 -17.05
C GLY A 189 -8.17 11.19 -17.97
N ASN A 190 -9.02 12.03 -18.55
CA ASN A 190 -8.59 13.28 -19.18
C ASN A 190 -8.43 14.38 -18.12
N ASN A 191 -7.75 15.48 -18.47
CA ASN A 191 -7.54 16.63 -17.57
C ASN A 191 -6.94 16.21 -16.23
N GLN A 192 -5.87 15.39 -16.29
CA GLN A 192 -5.30 14.79 -15.10
C GLN A 192 -4.62 15.82 -14.22
N HIS A 193 -4.82 15.69 -12.91
CA HIS A 193 -4.05 16.39 -11.90
C HIS A 193 -3.50 15.37 -10.90
N ASN A 194 -2.25 14.94 -11.12
CA ASN A 194 -1.61 13.86 -10.36
C ASN A 194 -0.59 14.41 -9.36
N ASP A 195 -0.97 15.45 -8.64
CA ASP A 195 -0.13 15.98 -7.57
C ASP A 195 -0.15 15.07 -6.35
N CYS A 196 1.00 14.98 -5.69
CA CYS A 196 1.09 14.31 -4.41
C CYS A 196 0.21 15.04 -3.37
N CYS A 197 -0.01 14.36 -2.26
CA CYS A 197 -0.28 15.06 -1.00
C CYS A 197 -1.66 15.77 -0.93
N TYR A 198 -2.60 15.43 -1.82
CA TYR A 198 -3.99 15.92 -1.79
C TYR A 198 -4.72 15.52 -0.50
N ASN A 199 -4.35 14.36 0.04
CA ASN A 199 -4.58 14.01 1.43
C ASN A 199 -3.25 13.54 2.03
N SER A 200 -2.76 14.24 3.06
CA SER A 200 -1.46 13.99 3.68
C SER A 200 -1.53 13.11 4.93
N ALA A 201 -2.74 12.84 5.45
CA ALA A 201 -2.96 12.01 6.64
C ALA A 201 -4.35 11.37 6.65
N GLY A 202 -4.50 10.27 7.39
CA GLY A 202 -5.79 9.59 7.56
C GLY A 202 -6.18 8.69 6.39
N HIS A 203 -7.48 8.36 6.35
CA HIS A 203 -8.06 7.48 5.32
C HIS A 203 -8.07 8.14 3.93
N GLY A 204 -8.17 7.32 2.89
CA GLY A 204 -8.42 7.76 1.54
C GLY A 204 -9.79 8.43 1.38
N GLN A 205 -9.98 9.05 0.22
CA GLN A 205 -11.22 9.73 -0.14
C GLN A 205 -11.48 9.59 -1.64
N VAL A 206 -12.74 9.44 -2.01
CA VAL A 206 -13.22 9.51 -3.38
C VAL A 206 -14.35 10.53 -3.45
N THR A 207 -14.18 11.52 -4.32
CA THR A 207 -15.21 12.52 -4.64
C THR A 207 -15.58 12.36 -6.10
N ILE A 208 -16.88 12.15 -6.37
CA ILE A 208 -17.42 12.03 -7.73
C ILE A 208 -18.31 13.23 -7.98
N THR A 209 -17.96 14.02 -8.99
CA THR A 209 -18.73 15.19 -9.41
C THR A 209 -19.20 14.98 -10.84
N LEU A 210 -20.49 15.21 -11.09
CA LEU A 210 -21.05 15.20 -12.43
C LEU A 210 -20.78 16.56 -13.09
N GLN A 211 -20.38 16.52 -14.37
CA GLN A 211 -20.19 17.71 -15.21
C GLN A 211 -21.27 17.78 -16.27
#